data_AF-A0A165NJF2-F1
#
_entry.id   AF-A0A165NJF2-F1
#
_cell.length_a   1.000
_cell.length_b   1.000
_cell.length_c   1.000
_cell.angle_alpha   90.00
_cell.angle_beta   90.00
_cell.angle_gamma   90.00
#
_symmetry.space_group_name_H-M   'P 1'
#
loop_
_entity.id
_entity.type
_entity.pdbx_description
1 polymer ?
#
loop_
_entity_poly.entity_id
_entity_poly.type
_entity_poly.pdbx_seq_one_letter_code
_entity_poly.pdbx_strand_id
1 'polypeptide(L)'
;MFPTLVRLSKASRRSLTPKRGNKDYYKGTRQAALPGLRTGAPGKHVVGGKAKYRLVDEKVRVFVAPSIETIQNTQLRPYVSVNVKLTSEQRKEGSVPL
;
A
#
# COMPACT_ATOMS: atom_id res chain seq x y z
N MET A 1 27.03 27.75 32.15
CA MET A 1 26.25 26.50 32.23
C MET A 1 26.53 25.69 30.97
N PHE A 2 27.45 24.72 31.04
CA PHE A 2 27.67 23.78 29.94
C PHE A 2 26.43 22.88 29.86
N PRO A 3 25.79 22.70 28.69
CA PRO A 3 24.69 21.75 28.57
C PRO A 3 25.25 20.36 28.86
N THR A 4 24.99 19.84 30.06
CA THR A 4 25.36 18.47 30.39
C THR A 4 24.68 17.55 29.38
N LEU A 5 25.48 16.67 28.77
CA LEU A 5 25.18 15.75 27.68
C LEU A 5 24.08 14.70 28.00
N VAL A 6 23.22 14.93 28.99
CA VAL A 6 22.11 14.04 29.36
C VAL A 6 21.05 13.96 28.23
N ARG A 7 21.00 14.94 27.33
CA ARG A 7 20.20 14.88 26.09
C ARG A 7 20.84 14.05 24.96
N LEU A 8 22.14 13.77 25.05
CA LEU A 8 22.91 13.02 24.04
C LEU A 8 23.29 11.60 24.50
N SER A 9 23.09 11.25 25.78
CA SER A 9 23.39 9.93 26.34
C SER A 9 22.22 8.94 26.34
N LYS A 10 21.05 9.32 25.80
CA LYS A 10 19.81 8.54 25.87
C LYS A 10 19.36 8.03 24.50
N ALA A 11 18.40 7.10 24.50
CA ALA A 11 17.79 6.58 23.29
C ALA A 11 17.24 7.70 22.39
N SER A 12 17.38 7.51 21.08
CA SER A 12 16.91 8.48 20.08
C SER A 12 15.41 8.76 20.19
N ARG A 13 15.00 10.02 20.03
CA ARG A 13 13.59 10.44 19.95
C ARG A 13 12.94 10.15 18.58
N ARG A 14 13.69 9.60 17.62
CA ARG A 14 13.13 9.16 16.33
C ARG A 14 12.10 8.07 16.58
N SER A 15 11.14 7.93 15.68
CA SER A 15 10.14 6.87 15.77
C SER A 15 10.81 5.50 15.91
N LEU A 16 10.34 4.72 16.88
CA LEU A 16 10.80 3.36 17.08
C LEU A 16 10.32 2.51 15.91
N THR A 17 11.24 1.76 15.31
CA THR A 17 10.99 0.83 14.21
C THR A 17 11.24 -0.58 14.69
N PRO A 18 10.67 -1.63 14.05
CA PRO A 18 10.93 -3.01 14.46
C PRO A 18 12.42 -3.38 14.41
N LYS A 19 13.23 -2.66 13.61
CA LYS A 19 14.69 -2.83 13.54
C LYS A 19 15.46 -2.19 14.72
N ARG A 20 14.78 -1.40 15.55
CA ARG A 20 15.35 -0.67 16.70
C ARG A 20 14.78 -1.14 18.05
N GLY A 21 13.74 -1.96 18.04
CA GLY A 21 13.20 -2.62 19.23
C GLY A 21 13.79 -4.02 19.38
N ASN A 22 13.71 -4.58 20.60
CA ASN A 22 14.12 -5.94 20.91
C ASN A 22 12.88 -6.88 20.96
N LYS A 23 12.98 -7.97 21.71
CA LYS A 23 11.87 -8.91 21.96
C LYS A 23 10.61 -8.16 22.39
N ASP A 24 9.46 -8.67 21.94
CA ASP A 24 8.11 -8.15 22.23
C ASP A 24 7.78 -6.78 21.61
N TYR A 25 8.67 -6.21 20.79
CA TYR A 25 8.36 -5.06 19.95
C TYR A 25 8.08 -5.47 18.50
N TYR A 26 6.81 -5.71 18.18
CA TYR A 26 6.37 -6.01 16.81
C TYR A 26 5.55 -4.86 16.22
N LYS A 27 5.92 -4.43 15.01
CA LYS A 27 5.18 -3.41 14.26
C LYS A 27 5.17 -3.75 12.77
N GLY A 28 3.98 -3.92 12.21
CA GLY A 28 3.78 -4.20 10.79
C GLY A 28 4.03 -2.99 9.88
N THR A 29 4.27 -3.25 8.59
CA THR A 29 4.60 -2.25 7.56
C THR A 29 3.38 -1.68 6.82
N ARG A 30 2.15 -1.93 7.33
CA ARG A 30 0.90 -1.54 6.66
C ARG A 30 0.73 -2.11 5.24
N GLN A 31 1.26 -3.29 4.94
CA GLN A 31 1.00 -3.99 3.64
C GLN A 31 -0.50 -4.12 3.31
N ALA A 32 -1.34 -4.20 4.34
CA ALA A 32 -2.80 -4.25 4.25
C ALA A 32 -3.49 -2.91 3.92
N ALA A 33 -2.77 -1.79 3.87
CA ALA A 33 -3.32 -0.48 3.55
C ALA A 33 -3.29 -0.23 2.03
N LEU A 34 -4.41 0.22 1.48
CA LEU A 34 -4.56 0.81 0.16
C LEU A 34 -5.00 2.27 0.34
N PRO A 35 -4.88 3.14 -0.68
CA PRO A 35 -5.51 4.45 -0.65
C PRO A 35 -7.01 4.32 -0.33
N GLY A 36 -7.47 4.96 0.74
CA GLY A 36 -8.88 4.94 1.18
C GLY A 36 -9.34 3.66 1.91
N LEU A 37 -8.83 2.47 1.57
CA LEU A 37 -9.34 1.19 2.10
C LEU A 37 -8.25 0.33 2.77
N ARG A 38 -8.65 -0.45 3.78
CA ARG A 38 -7.76 -1.41 4.46
C ARG A 38 -8.25 -2.83 4.23
N THR A 39 -7.49 -3.64 3.49
CA THR A 39 -7.87 -5.03 3.16
C THR A 39 -7.65 -6.00 4.32
N GLY A 40 -6.97 -5.57 5.39
CA GLY A 40 -6.63 -6.45 6.52
C GLY A 40 -5.54 -7.47 6.19
N ALA A 41 -5.24 -8.36 7.15
CA ALA A 41 -4.25 -9.43 6.98
C ALA A 41 -4.84 -10.58 6.13
N PRO A 42 -4.02 -11.22 5.27
CA PRO A 42 -4.48 -12.29 4.37
C PRO A 42 -4.75 -13.63 5.07
N GLY A 43 -4.50 -13.72 6.37
CA GLY A 43 -4.61 -14.97 7.11
C GLY A 43 -4.83 -14.76 8.60
N LYS A 44 -4.84 -15.88 9.33
CA LYS A 44 -5.06 -15.92 10.79
C LYS A 44 -3.97 -16.75 11.47
N HIS A 45 -3.55 -16.30 12.63
CA HIS A 45 -2.68 -17.10 13.51
C HIS A 45 -3.50 -18.26 14.09
N VAL A 46 -2.90 -19.45 14.13
CA VAL A 46 -3.53 -20.67 14.64
C VAL A 46 -2.71 -21.18 15.83
N VAL A 47 -3.38 -21.34 16.97
CA VAL A 47 -2.72 -21.71 18.23
C VAL A 47 -2.34 -23.20 18.23
N GLY A 48 -3.24 -24.07 17.75
CA GLY A 48 -3.05 -25.52 17.67
C GLY A 48 -2.50 -26.03 16.33
N GLY A 49 -1.89 -27.22 16.34
CA GLY A 49 -1.36 -27.88 15.13
C GLY A 49 0.06 -27.47 14.73
N LYS A 50 0.55 -28.07 13.62
CA LYS A 50 1.91 -27.87 13.08
C LYS A 50 2.09 -26.51 12.37
N ALA A 51 1.05 -26.03 11.67
CA ALA A 51 1.09 -24.73 10.98
C ALA A 51 0.54 -23.62 11.89
N LYS A 52 1.39 -22.64 12.27
CA LYS A 52 1.04 -21.54 13.19
C LYS A 52 0.35 -20.34 12.52
N TYR A 53 0.35 -20.29 11.19
CA TYR A 53 -0.38 -19.27 10.44
C TYR A 53 -1.07 -19.92 9.24
N ARG A 54 -2.35 -19.60 9.04
CA ARG A 54 -3.17 -20.11 7.93
C ARG A 54 -3.55 -18.95 7.01
N LEU A 55 -3.20 -19.08 5.73
CA LEU A 55 -3.67 -18.17 4.69
C LEU A 55 -5.15 -18.43 4.40
N VAL A 56 -5.90 -17.36 4.15
CA VAL A 56 -7.31 -17.41 3.73
C VAL A 56 -7.34 -16.81 2.34
N ASP A 57 -7.48 -17.66 1.32
CA ASP A 57 -7.34 -17.25 -0.09
C ASP A 57 -8.29 -16.12 -0.46
N GLU A 58 -9.50 -16.10 0.09
CA GLU A 58 -10.50 -15.04 -0.10
C GLU A 58 -10.03 -13.65 0.37
N LYS A 59 -9.04 -13.58 1.27
CA LYS A 59 -8.46 -12.33 1.79
C LYS A 59 -7.19 -11.93 1.07
N VAL A 60 -6.66 -12.80 0.21
CA VAL A 60 -5.50 -12.49 -0.62
C VAL A 60 -5.97 -11.60 -1.78
N ARG A 61 -5.21 -10.55 -2.06
CA ARG A 61 -5.53 -9.64 -3.17
C ARG A 61 -5.24 -10.34 -4.49
N VAL A 62 -6.19 -10.22 -5.41
CA VAL A 62 -6.04 -10.68 -6.79
C VAL A 62 -5.98 -9.45 -7.69
N PHE A 63 -4.96 -9.37 -8.52
CA PHE A 63 -4.85 -8.34 -9.55
C PHE A 63 -5.35 -8.94 -10.86
N VAL A 64 -6.49 -8.45 -11.33
CA VAL A 64 -7.06 -8.89 -12.60
C VAL A 64 -6.47 -8.02 -13.70
N ALA A 65 -5.69 -8.64 -14.58
CA ALA A 65 -5.14 -8.00 -15.77
C ALA A 65 -5.80 -8.61 -17.02
N PRO A 66 -6.10 -7.79 -18.05
CA PRO A 66 -6.53 -8.30 -19.34
C PRO A 66 -5.41 -9.10 -20.02
N SER A 67 -5.76 -9.86 -21.06
CA SER A 67 -4.77 -10.64 -21.81
C SER A 67 -3.71 -9.75 -22.47
N ILE A 68 -2.50 -10.28 -22.65
CA ILE A 68 -1.39 -9.55 -23.27
C ILE A 68 -1.75 -9.14 -24.71
N GLU A 69 -2.42 -10.00 -25.45
CA GLU A 69 -2.89 -9.72 -26.82
C GLU A 69 -3.86 -8.53 -26.84
N THR A 70 -4.81 -8.49 -25.90
CA THR A 70 -5.74 -7.35 -25.76
C THR A 70 -4.97 -6.06 -25.47
N ILE A 71 -3.95 -6.10 -24.61
CA ILE A 71 -3.10 -4.94 -24.27
C ILE A 71 -2.25 -4.49 -25.46
N GLN A 72 -1.78 -5.40 -26.30
CA GLN A 72 -0.96 -5.07 -27.47
C GLN A 72 -1.81 -4.51 -28.63
N ASN A 73 -3.03 -5.01 -28.79
CA ASN A 73 -3.92 -4.64 -29.88
C ASN A 73 -4.77 -3.39 -29.62
N THR A 74 -4.74 -2.83 -28.40
CA THR A 74 -5.44 -1.57 -28.11
C THR A 74 -4.76 -0.38 -28.78
N GLN A 75 -5.59 0.50 -29.38
CA GLN A 75 -5.16 1.78 -29.94
C GLN A 75 -4.87 2.84 -28.87
N LEU A 76 -5.37 2.65 -27.64
CA LEU A 76 -5.19 3.59 -26.55
C LEU A 76 -3.73 3.63 -26.10
N ARG A 77 -3.25 4.85 -25.79
CA ARG A 77 -1.90 5.12 -25.28
C ARG A 77 -2.00 5.85 -23.95
N PRO A 78 -0.94 5.79 -23.10
CA PRO A 78 -0.93 6.48 -21.82
C PRO A 78 -1.02 8.01 -21.92
N TYR A 79 -0.73 8.56 -23.10
CA TYR A 79 -0.72 10.00 -23.35
C TYR A 79 -1.61 10.34 -24.55
N VAL A 80 -2.11 11.57 -24.55
CA VAL A 80 -2.97 12.13 -25.60
C VAL A 80 -2.22 13.25 -26.33
N SER A 81 -2.56 13.47 -27.60
CA SER A 81 -2.03 14.59 -28.39
C SER A 81 -2.46 15.94 -27.82
N VAL A 82 -1.53 16.89 -27.77
CA VAL A 82 -1.78 18.28 -27.31
C VAL A 82 -2.75 19.03 -28.24
N ASN A 83 -2.83 18.62 -29.51
CA ASN A 83 -3.63 19.31 -30.51
C ASN A 83 -5.13 18.95 -30.45
N VAL A 84 -5.52 17.98 -29.62
CA VAL A 84 -6.92 17.55 -29.51
C VAL A 84 -7.60 18.30 -28.37
N LYS A 85 -8.64 19.08 -28.70
CA LYS A 85 -9.47 19.79 -27.72
C LYS A 85 -10.76 19.01 -27.47
N LEU A 86 -11.06 18.73 -26.20
CA LEU A 86 -12.35 18.15 -25.80
C LEU A 86 -13.50 19.11 -26.11
N THR A 87 -14.60 18.57 -26.62
CA THR A 87 -15.87 19.28 -26.76
C THR A 87 -16.50 19.56 -25.39
N SER A 88 -17.46 20.49 -25.34
CA SER A 88 -18.15 20.86 -24.09
C SER A 88 -18.86 19.66 -23.43
N GLU A 89 -19.40 18.76 -24.24
CA GLU A 89 -20.10 17.55 -23.77
C GLU A 89 -19.12 16.53 -23.18
N GLN A 90 -18.00 16.26 -23.86
CA GLN A 90 -16.95 15.35 -23.39
C GLN A 90 -16.30 15.81 -22.09
N ARG A 91 -16.17 17.13 -21.88
CA ARG A 91 -15.67 17.67 -20.60
C ARG A 91 -16.60 17.41 -19.43
N LYS A 92 -17.92 17.44 -19.67
CA LYS A 92 -18.93 17.18 -18.64
C LYS A 92 -18.98 15.70 -18.25
N GLU A 93 -18.71 14.82 -19.19
CA GLU A 93 -18.62 13.38 -18.95
C GLU A 93 -17.35 12.97 -18.20
N GLY A 94 -16.22 13.63 -18.48
CA GLY A 94 -14.94 13.36 -17.80
C GLY A 94 -14.84 13.86 -16.36
N SER A 95 -15.80 14.66 -15.87
CA SER A 95 -15.77 15.27 -14.53
C SER A 95 -16.46 14.45 -13.44
N VAL A 96 -16.65 13.13 -13.62
CA VAL A 96 -17.24 12.30 -12.57
C VAL A 96 -16.35 12.34 -11.32
N PRO A 97 -16.88 12.73 -10.14
CA PRO A 97 -16.10 12.72 -8.91
C PRO A 97 -15.75 11.28 -8.53
N LEU A 98 -14.46 11.05 -8.27
CA LEU A 98 -13.93 9.82 -7.69
C LEU A 98 -14.29 9.68 -6.21
#